data_AF-M2VDB1-F1
#
_entry.id   AF-M2VDB1-F1
#
_cell.length_a   1.000
_cell.length_b   1.000
_cell.length_c   1.000
_cell.angle_alpha   90.00
_cell.angle_beta   90.00
_cell.angle_gamma   90.00
#
_symmetry.space_group_name_H-M   'P 1'
#
loop_
_entity.id
_entity.type
_entity.pdbx_description
1 polymer ?
#
loop_
_entity_poly.entity_id
_entity_poly.type
_entity_poly.pdbx_seq_one_letter_code
_entity_poly.pdbx_strand_id
1 'polypeptide(L)'
;MINLRSIILLVISYVIIPRLTFLPPNVHSLLSIFGPFLIPLVFDSIKAARTASPSVPIRPTPPRVQYALNLLFLSAVVCLGLSLSRYAPENVFLKTQSHIRTEPSVLFVRLRHLRPLTDEDEALLTKFKWGMRNKLLYLAYGPDTLLNCVWCTVADGNDQFNYFLYSLPKIVTPHIFQLAVLGLATSSLVGAEGSRFRIHATIAGIFVTVVEVWYMGTYDILVNKRAKYVQDLDSAYWRVRFLRYMTFALVDMGLAYVLWATSTNRLFAKPISIAERIEVTTRTAEDTFNKMRALGLLTNSVNRDPALRGVREEYWRTEGQVTAEVVQDEVVTEQINAVISRLDMGSLEGRVGEVADGILAGIDSLRAG
;
A
#
# COMPACT_ATOMS: atom_id res chain seq x y z
N MET A 1 -6.50 32.76 -15.66
CA MET A 1 -6.62 31.34 -16.00
C MET A 1 -6.53 30.46 -14.74
N ILE A 2 -7.42 30.56 -13.74
CA ILE A 2 -7.29 29.69 -12.54
C ILE A 2 -7.65 28.26 -12.96
N ASN A 3 -6.65 27.40 -13.04
CA ASN A 3 -6.83 26.00 -13.44
C ASN A 3 -7.60 25.25 -12.35
N LEU A 4 -8.50 24.33 -12.71
CA LEU A 4 -9.27 23.50 -11.77
C LEU A 4 -8.36 22.83 -10.72
N ARG A 5 -7.13 22.48 -11.13
CA ARG A 5 -6.06 21.98 -10.26
C ARG A 5 -5.71 22.95 -9.12
N SER A 6 -5.57 24.25 -9.42
CA SER A 6 -5.27 25.27 -8.42
C SER A 6 -6.44 25.47 -7.45
N ILE A 7 -7.69 25.30 -7.91
CA ILE A 7 -8.88 25.36 -7.07
C ILE A 7 -8.93 24.18 -6.09
N ILE A 8 -8.70 22.96 -6.59
CA ILE A 8 -8.67 21.74 -5.75
C ILE A 8 -7.54 21.83 -4.71
N LEU A 9 -6.36 22.31 -5.10
CA LEU A 9 -5.22 22.54 -4.21
C LEU A 9 -5.54 23.56 -3.11
N LEU A 10 -6.21 24.66 -3.46
CA LEU A 10 -6.68 25.66 -2.51
C LEU A 10 -7.70 25.08 -1.53
N VAL A 11 -8.66 24.29 -2.02
CA VAL A 11 -9.68 23.66 -1.16
C VAL A 11 -9.03 22.65 -0.20
N ILE A 12 -8.13 21.79 -0.67
CA ILE A 12 -7.44 20.83 0.20
C ILE A 12 -6.58 21.57 1.24
N SER A 13 -5.83 22.58 0.82
CA SER A 13 -4.89 23.29 1.69
C SER A 13 -5.53 24.26 2.67
N TYR A 14 -6.65 24.90 2.30
CA TYR A 14 -7.28 25.96 3.09
C TYR A 14 -8.66 25.58 3.66
N VAL A 15 -9.24 24.44 3.28
CA VAL A 15 -10.53 23.98 3.83
C VAL A 15 -10.38 22.65 4.56
N ILE A 16 -9.62 21.70 4.01
CA ILE A 16 -9.48 20.36 4.60
C ILE A 16 -8.39 20.35 5.68
N ILE A 17 -7.18 20.79 5.36
CA ILE A 17 -6.05 20.84 6.31
C ILE A 17 -6.40 21.65 7.57
N PRO A 18 -7.09 22.82 7.47
CA PRO A 18 -7.46 23.58 8.65
C PRO A 18 -8.46 22.90 9.58
N ARG A 19 -9.28 21.97 9.06
CA ARG A 19 -10.28 21.21 9.83
C ARG A 19 -9.73 19.94 10.47
N LEU A 20 -8.46 19.61 10.27
CA LEU A 20 -7.78 18.50 10.97
C LEU A 20 -7.39 18.96 12.39
N THR A 21 -8.39 19.18 13.25
CA THR A 21 -8.24 19.67 14.64
C THR A 21 -7.53 18.67 15.56
N PHE A 22 -7.27 17.45 15.09
CA PHE A 22 -6.52 16.43 15.83
C PHE A 22 -5.00 16.60 15.74
N LEU A 23 -4.50 17.45 14.83
CA LEU A 23 -3.07 17.70 14.66
C LEU A 23 -2.58 18.73 15.70
N PRO A 24 -1.35 18.58 16.23
CA PRO A 24 -0.72 19.60 17.06
C PRO A 24 -0.67 20.96 16.32
N PRO A 25 -0.84 22.11 17.00
CA PRO A 25 -0.89 23.43 16.37
C PRO A 25 0.32 23.73 15.47
N ASN A 26 1.50 23.24 15.85
CA ASN A 26 2.73 23.44 15.08
C ASN A 26 2.74 22.70 13.74
N VAL A 27 2.16 21.50 13.69
CA VAL A 27 2.06 20.68 12.47
C VAL A 27 0.99 21.25 11.54
N HIS A 28 -0.10 21.76 12.11
CA HIS A 28 -1.17 22.42 11.39
C HIS A 28 -0.68 23.70 10.68
N SER A 29 0.11 24.52 11.39
CA SER A 29 0.77 25.71 10.81
C SER A 29 1.75 25.33 9.70
N LEU A 30 2.57 24.30 9.91
CA LEU A 30 3.54 23.84 8.91
C LEU A 30 2.82 23.31 7.64
N LEU A 31 1.78 22.50 7.81
CA LEU A 31 1.05 21.88 6.71
C LEU A 31 0.21 22.88 5.93
N SER A 32 -0.34 23.90 6.58
CA SER A 32 -1.07 24.99 5.90
C SER A 32 -0.14 25.92 5.11
N ILE A 33 1.07 26.19 5.60
CA ILE A 33 2.07 27.03 4.91
C ILE A 33 2.74 26.29 3.75
N PHE A 34 3.18 25.04 3.97
CA PHE A 34 3.92 24.27 2.96
C PHE A 34 3.04 23.40 2.06
N GLY A 35 1.79 23.11 2.46
CA GLY A 35 0.82 22.34 1.68
C GLY A 35 0.66 22.83 0.23
N PRO A 36 0.47 24.14 -0.03
CA PRO A 36 0.31 24.66 -1.39
C PRO A 36 1.54 24.44 -2.29
N PHE A 37 2.73 24.24 -1.72
CA PHE A 37 3.98 24.03 -2.45
C PHE A 37 4.34 22.55 -2.61
N LEU A 38 4.13 21.74 -1.57
CA LEU A 38 4.45 20.30 -1.59
C LEU A 38 3.48 19.51 -2.46
N ILE A 39 2.18 19.80 -2.40
CA ILE A 39 1.17 19.04 -3.15
C ILE A 39 1.40 19.13 -4.68
N PRO A 40 1.64 20.30 -5.31
CA PRO A 40 1.92 20.36 -6.73
C PRO A 40 3.20 19.63 -7.11
N LEU A 41 4.28 19.73 -6.31
CA LEU A 41 5.54 19.02 -6.56
C LEU A 41 5.35 17.50 -6.62
N VAL A 42 4.57 16.95 -5.68
CA VAL A 42 4.24 15.52 -5.65
C VAL A 42 3.39 15.14 -6.86
N PHE A 43 2.37 15.93 -7.19
CA PHE A 43 1.52 15.69 -8.36
C PHE A 43 2.29 15.75 -9.69
N ASP A 44 3.19 16.73 -9.85
CA ASP A 44 4.01 16.87 -11.05
C ASP A 44 5.03 15.74 -11.14
N SER A 45 5.58 15.29 -10.02
CA SER A 45 6.47 14.12 -9.98
C SER A 45 5.73 12.83 -10.36
N ILE A 46 4.50 12.63 -9.88
CA ILE A 46 3.66 11.49 -10.25
C ILE A 46 3.28 11.54 -11.72
N LYS A 47 2.94 12.74 -12.23
CA LYS A 47 2.60 12.95 -13.64
C LYS A 47 3.81 12.69 -14.53
N ALA A 48 4.97 13.24 -14.19
CA ALA A 48 6.23 13.02 -14.89
C ALA A 48 6.61 11.52 -14.92
N ALA A 49 6.43 10.81 -13.81
CA ALA A 49 6.67 9.36 -13.72
C ALA A 49 5.69 8.55 -14.59
N ARG A 50 4.42 8.99 -14.71
CA ARG A 50 3.44 8.38 -15.64
C ARG A 50 3.80 8.66 -17.09
N THR A 51 4.15 9.89 -17.44
CA THR A 51 4.46 10.30 -18.82
C THR A 51 5.79 9.76 -19.34
N ALA A 52 6.68 9.27 -18.46
CA ALA A 52 7.90 8.57 -18.84
C ALA A 52 7.66 7.10 -19.27
N SER A 53 6.48 6.54 -18.96
CA SER A 53 6.13 5.13 -19.19
C SER A 53 5.32 4.78 -20.47
N PRO A 54 5.03 5.65 -21.48
CA PRO A 54 4.13 5.30 -22.59
C PRO A 54 4.54 4.08 -23.42
N SER A 55 5.85 3.78 -23.47
CA SER A 55 6.42 2.72 -24.33
C SER A 55 6.51 1.35 -23.66
N VAL A 56 6.04 1.22 -22.42
CA VAL A 56 6.05 -0.05 -21.67
C VAL A 56 4.61 -0.49 -21.41
N PRO A 57 4.20 -1.68 -21.88
CA PRO A 57 2.84 -2.17 -21.66
C PRO A 57 2.56 -2.41 -20.18
N ILE A 58 1.32 -2.09 -19.77
CA ILE A 58 0.82 -2.38 -18.43
C ILE A 58 0.76 -3.90 -18.29
N ARG A 59 1.43 -4.44 -17.26
CA ARG A 59 1.41 -5.87 -16.96
C ARG A 59 0.50 -6.17 -15.75
N PRO A 60 -0.09 -7.38 -15.67
CA PRO A 60 -0.78 -7.80 -14.46
C PRO A 60 0.18 -7.87 -13.28
N THR A 61 -0.38 -7.76 -12.07
CA THR A 61 0.40 -7.77 -10.83
C THR A 61 1.06 -9.14 -10.63
N PRO A 62 2.39 -9.22 -10.44
CA PRO A 62 3.05 -10.50 -10.20
C PRO A 62 2.49 -11.19 -8.94
N PRO A 63 2.35 -12.53 -8.92
CA PRO A 63 1.70 -13.23 -7.81
C PRO A 63 2.43 -13.03 -6.46
N ARG A 64 3.77 -12.92 -6.49
CA ARG A 64 4.57 -12.66 -5.27
C ARG A 64 4.33 -11.26 -4.70
N VAL A 65 4.16 -10.28 -5.57
CA VAL A 65 3.81 -8.90 -5.22
C VAL A 65 2.40 -8.86 -4.64
N GLN A 66 1.47 -9.66 -5.18
CA GLN A 66 0.11 -9.75 -4.64
C GLN A 66 0.09 -10.21 -3.17
N TYR A 67 0.95 -11.18 -2.78
CA TYR A 67 1.07 -11.58 -1.38
C TYR A 67 1.56 -10.44 -0.47
N ALA A 68 2.54 -9.66 -0.94
CA ALA A 68 3.02 -8.48 -0.21
C ALA A 68 1.93 -7.40 -0.08
N LEU A 69 1.15 -7.17 -1.13
CA LEU A 69 0.02 -6.25 -1.10
C LEU A 69 -1.07 -6.71 -0.13
N ASN A 70 -1.39 -8.00 -0.10
CA ASN A 70 -2.35 -8.57 0.85
C ASN A 70 -1.86 -8.44 2.30
N LEU A 71 -0.56 -8.65 2.54
CA LEU A 71 0.07 -8.45 3.85
C LEU A 71 -0.04 -6.99 4.32
N LEU A 72 0.33 -6.03 3.47
CA LEU A 72 0.24 -4.60 3.78
C LEU A 72 -1.22 -4.15 3.95
N PHE A 73 -2.14 -4.69 3.16
CA PHE A 73 -3.57 -4.43 3.31
C PHE A 73 -4.09 -4.92 4.66
N LEU A 74 -3.77 -6.17 5.04
CA LEU A 74 -4.16 -6.73 6.32
C LEU A 74 -3.57 -5.91 7.48
N SER A 75 -2.28 -5.55 7.40
CA SER A 75 -1.62 -4.69 8.39
C SER A 75 -2.30 -3.33 8.53
N ALA A 76 -2.62 -2.68 7.41
CA ALA A 76 -3.31 -1.40 7.41
C ALA A 76 -4.71 -1.50 8.04
N VAL A 77 -5.49 -2.55 7.70
CA VAL A 77 -6.82 -2.78 8.29
C VAL A 77 -6.71 -3.03 9.80
N VAL A 78 -5.74 -3.83 10.25
CA VAL A 78 -5.50 -4.09 11.67
C VAL A 78 -5.12 -2.80 12.40
N CYS A 79 -4.20 -2.00 11.84
CA CYS A 79 -3.80 -0.72 12.41
C CYS A 79 -4.98 0.26 12.49
N LEU A 80 -5.79 0.38 11.44
CA LEU A 80 -7.01 1.19 11.46
C LEU A 80 -7.99 0.69 12.53
N GLY A 81 -8.16 -0.62 12.67
CA GLY A 81 -8.96 -1.22 13.74
C GLY A 81 -8.44 -0.87 15.13
N LEU A 82 -7.13 -1.00 15.36
CA LEU A 82 -6.48 -0.68 16.65
C LEU A 82 -6.48 0.82 16.97
N SER A 83 -6.66 1.69 15.97
CA SER A 83 -6.82 3.13 16.16
C SER A 83 -8.18 3.49 16.79
N LEU A 84 -9.16 2.59 16.74
CA LEU A 84 -10.49 2.83 17.32
C LEU A 84 -10.43 2.89 18.85
N SER A 85 -11.21 3.82 19.42
CA SER A 85 -11.28 4.04 20.87
C SER A 85 -11.70 2.82 21.68
N ARG A 86 -12.43 1.87 21.06
CA ARG A 86 -12.86 0.62 21.71
C ARG A 86 -11.72 -0.27 22.17
N TYR A 87 -10.57 -0.21 21.50
CA TYR A 87 -9.39 -0.99 21.87
C TYR A 87 -8.43 -0.23 22.78
N ALA A 88 -8.67 1.06 23.01
CA ALA A 88 -7.89 1.87 23.95
C ALA A 88 -8.46 1.74 25.37
N PRO A 89 -7.60 1.79 26.41
CA PRO A 89 -8.10 1.82 27.79
C PRO A 89 -8.95 3.08 28.00
N GLU A 90 -9.92 3.00 28.91
CA GLU A 90 -10.83 4.10 29.17
C GLU A 90 -10.08 5.30 29.80
N ASN A 91 -10.34 6.50 29.27
CA ASN A 91 -9.87 7.74 29.89
C ASN A 91 -10.90 8.21 30.92
N VAL A 92 -10.54 8.09 32.20
CA VAL A 92 -11.45 8.39 33.33
C VAL A 92 -11.90 9.85 33.32
N PHE A 93 -11.03 10.80 32.95
CA PHE A 93 -11.37 12.23 32.91
C PHE A 93 -12.35 12.57 31.78
N LEU A 94 -12.12 12.01 30.58
CA LEU A 94 -13.02 12.20 29.45
C LEU A 94 -14.36 11.48 29.68
N LYS A 95 -14.35 10.29 30.27
CA LYS A 95 -15.58 9.54 30.53
C LYS A 95 -16.49 10.23 31.54
N THR A 96 -15.91 10.70 32.64
CA THR A 96 -16.63 11.37 33.73
C THR A 96 -16.83 12.87 33.50
N GLN A 97 -16.35 13.41 32.36
CA GLN A 97 -16.36 14.84 32.04
C GLN A 97 -15.86 15.71 33.21
N SER A 98 -14.81 15.23 33.90
CA SER A 98 -14.32 15.84 35.13
C SER A 98 -12.99 16.55 34.92
N HIS A 99 -12.82 17.69 35.59
CA HIS A 99 -11.61 18.48 35.50
C HIS A 99 -10.44 17.77 36.18
N ILE A 100 -9.20 18.05 35.73
CA ILE A 100 -8.00 17.41 36.27
C ILE A 100 -7.79 17.70 37.77
N ARG A 101 -8.30 18.84 38.25
CA ARG A 101 -8.27 19.27 39.67
C ARG A 101 -9.38 18.65 40.53
N THR A 102 -10.37 17.99 39.95
CA THR A 102 -11.46 17.34 40.72
C THR A 102 -10.88 16.35 41.71
N GLU A 103 -11.41 16.33 42.93
CA GLU A 103 -10.94 15.44 43.98
C GLU A 103 -11.09 13.97 43.56
N PRO A 104 -10.09 13.09 43.81
CA PRO A 104 -10.16 11.69 43.39
C PRO A 104 -11.41 10.96 43.92
N SER A 105 -11.83 11.22 45.16
CA SER A 105 -13.05 10.66 45.76
C SER A 105 -14.28 10.94 44.89
N VAL A 106 -14.50 12.21 44.52
CA VAL A 106 -15.62 12.64 43.67
C VAL A 106 -15.51 12.07 42.26
N LEU A 107 -14.30 12.00 41.68
CA LEU A 107 -14.06 11.44 40.36
C LEU A 107 -14.51 9.97 40.28
N PHE A 108 -14.12 9.17 41.26
CA PHE A 108 -14.47 7.74 41.28
C PHE A 108 -15.91 7.47 41.73
N VAL A 109 -16.53 8.35 42.52
CA VAL A 109 -17.99 8.30 42.75
C VAL A 109 -18.75 8.53 41.44
N ARG A 110 -18.34 9.51 40.62
CA ARG A 110 -18.92 9.72 39.28
C ARG A 110 -18.71 8.52 38.36
N LEU A 111 -17.52 7.92 38.40
CA LEU A 111 -17.23 6.70 37.64
C LEU A 111 -18.13 5.54 38.07
N ARG A 112 -18.36 5.38 39.38
CA ARG A 112 -19.26 4.37 39.98
C ARG A 112 -20.70 4.49 39.49
N HIS A 113 -21.16 5.71 39.22
CA HIS A 113 -22.48 5.94 38.64
C HIS A 113 -22.59 5.50 37.17
N LEU A 114 -21.47 5.45 36.43
CA LEU A 114 -21.45 5.04 35.03
C LEU A 114 -21.26 3.53 34.85
N ARG A 115 -20.47 2.90 35.72
CA ARG A 115 -20.21 1.45 35.73
C ARG A 115 -19.70 0.99 37.10
N PRO A 116 -19.81 -0.30 37.46
CA PRO A 116 -19.14 -0.83 38.65
C PRO A 116 -17.62 -0.61 38.55
N LEU A 117 -16.99 -0.31 39.69
CA LEU A 117 -15.54 -0.15 39.79
C LEU A 117 -14.86 -1.52 39.69
N THR A 118 -13.77 -1.56 38.95
CA THR A 118 -12.87 -2.72 38.89
C THR A 118 -11.75 -2.57 39.93
N ASP A 119 -11.04 -3.66 40.23
CA ASP A 119 -9.86 -3.64 41.13
C ASP A 119 -8.79 -2.65 40.64
N GLU A 120 -8.64 -2.52 39.31
CA GLU A 120 -7.75 -1.52 38.69
C GLU A 120 -8.20 -0.08 38.99
N ASP A 121 -9.50 0.19 39.01
CA ASP A 121 -10.03 1.51 39.35
C ASP A 121 -9.76 1.86 40.82
N GLU A 122 -9.91 0.90 41.72
CA GLU A 122 -9.59 1.09 43.14
C GLU A 122 -8.09 1.36 43.34
N ALA A 123 -7.23 0.62 42.63
CA ALA A 123 -5.80 0.87 42.62
C ALA A 123 -5.48 2.27 42.05
N LEU A 124 -6.13 2.69 40.97
CA LEU A 124 -5.96 4.05 40.40
C LEU A 124 -6.41 5.13 41.38
N LEU A 125 -7.51 4.92 42.11
CA LEU A 125 -7.99 5.84 43.14
C LEU A 125 -6.91 6.05 44.21
N THR A 126 -6.27 4.99 44.69
CA THR A 126 -5.19 5.11 45.68
C THR A 126 -4.02 5.94 45.14
N LYS A 127 -3.59 5.68 43.91
CA LYS A 127 -2.51 6.44 43.25
C LYS A 127 -2.88 7.91 43.03
N PHE A 128 -4.12 8.23 42.69
CA PHE A 128 -4.57 9.61 42.50
C PHE A 128 -4.64 10.40 43.82
N LYS A 129 -4.85 9.73 44.96
CA LYS A 129 -4.82 10.37 46.29
C LYS A 129 -3.41 10.83 46.70
N TRP A 130 -2.36 10.15 46.23
CA TRP A 130 -0.98 10.50 46.58
C TRP A 130 -0.53 11.86 46.02
N GLY A 131 -1.20 12.35 44.96
CA GLY A 131 -1.00 13.72 44.51
C GLY A 131 -1.45 14.00 43.09
N MET A 132 -1.57 15.29 42.79
CA MET A 132 -1.92 15.80 41.46
C MET A 132 -0.97 15.31 40.36
N ARG A 133 0.31 15.10 40.69
CA ARG A 133 1.34 14.68 39.74
C ARG A 133 1.04 13.30 39.14
N ASN A 134 0.45 12.38 39.90
CA ASN A 134 0.05 11.06 39.39
C ASN A 134 -1.09 11.15 38.37
N LYS A 135 -1.98 12.15 38.49
CA LYS A 135 -3.00 12.42 37.46
C LYS A 135 -2.39 12.93 36.16
N LEU A 136 -1.30 13.71 36.24
CA LEU A 136 -0.58 14.19 35.05
C LEU A 136 0.18 13.04 34.37
N LEU A 137 0.84 12.18 35.16
CA LEU A 137 1.52 10.98 34.67
C LEU A 137 0.54 9.98 34.03
N TYR A 138 -0.66 9.85 34.59
CA TYR A 138 -1.76 9.07 33.98
C TYR A 138 -2.12 9.57 32.58
N LEU A 139 -2.18 10.89 32.38
CA LEU A 139 -2.50 11.47 31.06
C LEU A 139 -1.36 11.29 30.05
N ALA A 140 -0.11 11.30 30.52
CA ALA A 140 1.08 11.17 29.69
C ALA A 140 1.35 9.71 29.29
N TYR A 141 1.37 8.78 30.25
CA TYR A 141 1.84 7.40 30.04
C TYR A 141 0.74 6.33 30.12
N GLY A 142 -0.44 6.69 30.65
CA GLY A 142 -1.60 5.81 30.74
C GLY A 142 -1.80 5.12 32.10
N PRO A 143 -2.91 4.37 32.27
CA PRO A 143 -3.24 3.67 33.52
C PRO A 143 -2.25 2.58 33.88
N ASP A 144 -1.94 1.71 32.92
CA ASP A 144 -1.13 0.52 33.09
C ASP A 144 0.31 0.85 33.53
N THR A 145 0.92 1.91 32.97
CA THR A 145 2.25 2.37 33.43
C THR A 145 2.25 2.94 34.83
N LEU A 146 1.16 3.62 35.24
CA LEU A 146 1.05 4.21 36.56
C LEU A 146 0.81 3.13 37.65
N LEU A 147 0.06 2.09 37.31
CA LEU A 147 -0.25 0.99 38.22
C LEU A 147 0.92 0.03 38.38
N ASN A 148 1.54 -0.38 37.28
CA ASN A 148 2.49 -1.50 37.27
C ASN A 148 3.96 -1.09 37.41
N CYS A 149 4.30 0.20 37.42
CA CYS A 149 5.67 0.62 37.66
C CYS A 149 6.03 0.64 39.15
N VAL A 150 6.77 -0.37 39.60
CA VAL A 150 7.18 -0.54 41.00
C VAL A 150 8.32 0.41 41.42
N TRP A 151 9.22 0.75 40.49
CA TRP A 151 10.44 1.52 40.76
C TRP A 151 10.39 2.97 40.28
N CYS A 152 9.28 3.42 39.68
CA CYS A 152 9.20 4.75 39.08
C CYS A 152 9.13 5.90 40.11
N THR A 153 8.70 5.62 41.35
CA THR A 153 8.65 6.60 42.43
C THR A 153 9.98 6.56 43.19
N VAL A 154 10.89 7.49 42.88
CA VAL A 154 12.20 7.58 43.53
C VAL A 154 12.30 8.93 44.25
N ALA A 155 12.91 8.94 45.44
CA ALA A 155 13.09 10.16 46.24
C ALA A 155 13.89 11.27 45.52
N ASP A 156 14.63 10.91 44.47
CA ASP A 156 15.56 11.79 43.72
C ASP A 156 14.87 12.77 42.77
N GLY A 157 13.53 12.78 42.69
CA GLY A 157 12.76 13.82 42.00
C GLY A 157 12.65 13.69 40.47
N ASN A 158 13.30 12.69 39.85
CA ASN A 158 13.20 12.42 38.41
C ASN A 158 12.15 11.35 38.03
N ASP A 159 10.98 11.40 38.67
CA ASP A 159 9.93 10.38 38.47
C ASP A 159 9.47 10.29 37.01
N GLN A 160 9.39 11.42 36.29
CA GLN A 160 8.90 11.45 34.90
C GLN A 160 9.78 10.59 33.98
N PHE A 161 11.10 10.71 34.08
CA PHE A 161 12.01 9.94 33.25
C PHE A 161 11.91 8.43 33.53
N ASN A 162 11.70 8.04 34.79
CA ASN A 162 11.51 6.64 35.16
C ASN A 162 10.21 6.07 34.55
N TYR A 163 9.11 6.82 34.59
CA TYR A 163 7.86 6.44 33.92
C TYR A 163 8.03 6.35 32.40
N PHE A 164 8.78 7.27 31.79
CA PHE A 164 9.12 7.21 30.37
C PHE A 164 9.88 5.93 30.02
N LEU A 165 10.96 5.63 30.75
CA LEU A 165 11.76 4.41 30.55
C LEU A 165 10.93 3.14 30.70
N TYR A 166 10.05 3.08 31.71
CA TYR A 166 9.14 1.95 31.89
C TYR A 166 8.12 1.81 30.75
N SER A 167 7.66 2.93 30.19
CA SER A 167 6.73 2.95 29.05
C SER A 167 7.39 2.67 27.70
N LEU A 168 8.71 2.82 27.60
CA LEU A 168 9.45 2.75 26.33
C LEU A 168 9.29 1.41 25.61
N PRO A 169 9.36 0.23 26.26
CA PRO A 169 9.06 -1.04 25.61
C PRO A 169 7.65 -1.08 25.00
N LYS A 170 6.65 -0.50 25.66
CA LYS A 170 5.25 -0.44 25.17
C LYS A 170 5.10 0.50 23.98
N ILE A 171 5.96 1.52 23.90
CA ILE A 171 6.04 2.43 22.75
C ILE A 171 6.73 1.74 21.57
N VAL A 172 7.87 1.08 21.79
CA VAL A 172 8.73 0.51 20.73
C VAL A 172 8.19 -0.80 20.15
N THR A 173 7.56 -1.65 20.96
CA THR A 173 7.01 -2.95 20.51
C THR A 173 6.18 -2.86 19.23
N PRO A 174 5.14 -1.98 19.12
CA PRO A 174 4.37 -1.86 17.88
C PRO A 174 5.20 -1.38 16.68
N HIS A 175 6.26 -0.59 16.88
CA HIS A 175 7.19 -0.22 15.80
C HIS A 175 8.02 -1.41 15.31
N ILE A 176 8.42 -2.32 16.19
CA ILE A 176 9.13 -3.54 15.81
C ILE A 176 8.23 -4.41 14.93
N PHE A 177 6.96 -4.57 15.30
CA PHE A 177 5.98 -5.29 14.49
C PHE A 177 5.78 -4.63 13.12
N GLN A 178 5.65 -3.30 13.09
CA GLN A 178 5.53 -2.55 11.84
C GLN A 178 6.77 -2.72 10.95
N LEU A 179 7.98 -2.62 11.51
CA LEU A 179 9.23 -2.84 10.79
C LEU A 179 9.34 -4.29 10.26
N ALA A 180 8.83 -5.28 11.00
CA ALA A 180 8.77 -6.65 10.54
C ALA A 180 7.83 -6.81 9.34
N VAL A 181 6.64 -6.20 9.38
CA VAL A 181 5.69 -6.19 8.25
C VAL A 181 6.31 -5.54 7.02
N LEU A 182 6.89 -4.34 7.17
CA LEU A 182 7.56 -3.61 6.09
C LEU A 182 8.76 -4.40 5.54
N GLY A 183 9.53 -5.06 6.42
CA GLY A 183 10.66 -5.91 6.06
C GLY A 183 10.25 -7.15 5.28
N LEU A 184 9.15 -7.80 5.66
CA LEU A 184 8.59 -8.94 4.92
C LEU A 184 8.04 -8.53 3.56
N ALA A 185 7.29 -7.42 3.50
CA ALA A 185 6.71 -6.89 2.27
C ALA A 185 7.77 -6.41 1.25
N THR A 186 8.96 -6.04 1.72
CA THR A 186 10.10 -5.61 0.89
C THR A 186 11.22 -6.65 0.82
N SER A 187 10.97 -7.86 1.29
CA SER A 187 11.98 -8.93 1.30
C SER A 187 12.30 -9.43 -0.12
N SER A 188 13.44 -10.11 -0.25
CA SER A 188 13.82 -10.78 -1.50
C SER A 188 12.83 -11.88 -1.93
N LEU A 189 11.98 -12.37 -1.02
CA LEU A 189 10.92 -13.33 -1.31
C LEU A 189 9.88 -12.76 -2.29
N VAL A 190 9.64 -11.44 -2.24
CA VAL A 190 8.71 -10.73 -3.13
C VAL A 190 9.32 -10.51 -4.52
N GLY A 191 10.65 -10.54 -4.62
CA GLY A 191 11.43 -10.31 -5.84
C GLY A 191 12.08 -8.92 -5.89
N ALA A 192 12.71 -8.61 -7.01
CA ALA A 192 13.43 -7.34 -7.21
C ALA A 192 12.53 -6.10 -7.04
N GLU A 193 11.25 -6.21 -7.38
CA GLU A 193 10.25 -5.14 -7.28
C GLU A 193 10.02 -4.65 -5.84
N GLY A 194 10.08 -5.57 -4.86
CA GLY A 194 9.96 -5.26 -3.44
C GLY A 194 11.30 -4.86 -2.81
N SER A 195 12.37 -5.59 -3.15
CA SER A 195 13.70 -5.40 -2.57
C SER A 195 14.27 -3.99 -2.78
N ARG A 196 13.93 -3.32 -3.88
CA ARG A 196 14.39 -1.94 -4.14
C ARG A 196 13.88 -0.91 -3.12
N PHE A 197 12.73 -1.17 -2.49
CA PHE A 197 12.13 -0.24 -1.53
C PHE A 197 12.52 -0.53 -0.08
N ARG A 198 13.26 -1.61 0.18
CA ARG A 198 13.62 -2.05 1.54
C ARG A 198 14.30 -0.95 2.37
N ILE A 199 15.29 -0.27 1.80
CA ILE A 199 15.99 0.82 2.48
C ILE A 199 15.02 1.94 2.83
N HIS A 200 14.14 2.33 1.89
CA HIS A 200 13.23 3.45 2.07
C HIS A 200 12.15 3.13 3.10
N ALA A 201 11.59 1.91 3.06
CA ALA A 201 10.64 1.41 4.06
C ALA A 201 11.28 1.32 5.46
N THR A 202 12.54 0.89 5.55
CA THR A 202 13.28 0.80 6.81
C THR A 202 13.54 2.20 7.39
N ILE A 203 13.99 3.14 6.57
CA ILE A 203 14.18 4.55 6.98
C ILE A 203 12.86 5.14 7.48
N ALA A 204 11.76 4.93 6.75
CA ALA A 204 10.44 5.44 7.15
C ALA A 204 10.00 4.86 8.51
N GLY A 205 10.12 3.56 8.72
CA GLY A 205 9.74 2.93 10.00
C GLY A 205 10.62 3.37 11.18
N ILE A 206 11.94 3.46 11.00
CA ILE A 206 12.85 3.96 12.03
C ILE A 206 12.56 5.43 12.34
N PHE A 207 12.32 6.25 11.30
CA PHE A 207 12.01 7.67 11.48
C PHE A 207 10.76 7.87 12.33
N VAL A 208 9.67 7.14 12.05
CA VAL A 208 8.44 7.21 12.84
C VAL A 208 8.70 6.80 14.30
N THR A 209 9.52 5.77 14.53
CA THR A 209 9.93 5.34 15.89
C THR A 209 10.66 6.45 16.62
N VAL A 210 11.68 7.06 15.98
CA VAL A 210 12.50 8.12 16.58
C VAL A 210 11.66 9.34 16.93
N VAL A 211 10.77 9.76 16.01
CA VAL A 211 9.88 10.90 16.24
C VAL A 211 8.97 10.67 17.45
N GLU A 212 8.40 9.47 17.58
CA GLU A 212 7.52 9.16 18.71
C GLU A 212 8.28 9.10 20.04
N VAL A 213 9.44 8.43 20.07
CA VAL A 213 10.29 8.33 21.27
C VAL A 213 10.78 9.72 21.70
N TRP A 214 11.21 10.54 20.75
CA TRP A 214 11.62 11.92 21.01
C TRP A 214 10.47 12.77 21.55
N TYR A 215 9.28 12.66 20.95
CA TYR A 215 8.10 13.37 21.41
C TYR A 215 7.72 13.00 22.85
N MET A 216 7.67 11.71 23.18
CA MET A 216 7.35 11.24 24.53
C MET A 216 8.45 11.53 25.55
N GLY A 217 9.72 11.54 25.14
CA GLY A 217 10.85 11.85 26.00
C GLY A 217 10.97 13.34 26.35
N THR A 218 10.49 14.22 25.47
CA THR A 218 10.52 15.68 25.64
C THR A 218 9.19 16.28 26.09
N TYR A 219 8.16 15.44 26.29
CA TYR A 219 6.83 15.88 26.67
C TYR A 219 6.80 16.52 28.06
N ASP A 220 6.28 17.74 28.19
CA ASP A 220 6.10 18.39 29.48
C ASP A 220 4.74 18.03 30.11
N ILE A 221 4.77 17.23 31.18
CA ILE A 221 3.58 16.81 31.92
C ILE A 221 2.86 17.99 32.63
N LEU A 222 3.54 19.12 32.79
CA LEU A 222 3.01 20.30 33.48
C LEU A 222 2.05 21.11 32.61
N VAL A 223 2.01 20.87 31.29
CA VAL A 223 1.09 21.53 30.35
C VAL A 223 -0.37 21.39 30.82
N ASN A 224 -0.74 20.18 31.26
CA ASN A 224 -2.07 19.86 31.75
C ASN A 224 -2.45 20.55 33.07
N LYS A 225 -1.52 21.17 33.80
CA LYS A 225 -1.86 21.98 34.99
C LYS A 225 -2.60 23.27 34.63
N ARG A 226 -2.39 23.77 33.41
CA ARG A 226 -2.96 25.03 32.90
C ARG A 226 -4.33 24.85 32.24
N ALA A 227 -4.74 23.62 31.95
CA ALA A 227 -6.05 23.32 31.40
C ALA A 227 -7.16 23.83 32.35
N LYS A 228 -8.16 24.52 31.79
CA LYS A 228 -9.33 25.05 32.50
C LYS A 228 -10.59 24.23 32.23
N TYR A 229 -10.70 23.67 31.03
CA TYR A 229 -11.79 22.80 30.64
C TYR A 229 -11.29 21.38 30.39
N VAL A 230 -12.21 20.41 30.40
CA VAL A 230 -11.91 19.01 30.10
C VAL A 230 -11.46 18.83 28.65
N GLN A 231 -11.97 19.67 27.75
CA GLN A 231 -11.61 19.68 26.32
C GLN A 231 -10.17 20.16 26.09
N ASP A 232 -9.64 20.99 26.99
CA ASP A 232 -8.25 21.48 26.92
C ASP A 232 -7.24 20.45 27.47
N LEU A 233 -7.73 19.32 28.00
CA LEU A 233 -6.88 18.32 28.62
C LEU A 233 -6.14 17.52 27.56
N ASP A 234 -4.82 17.66 27.55
CA ASP A 234 -3.97 16.96 26.62
C ASP A 234 -3.77 15.50 27.06
N SER A 235 -4.56 14.61 26.46
CA SER A 235 -4.53 13.16 26.69
C SER A 235 -3.43 12.51 25.83
N ALA A 236 -2.17 12.85 26.12
CA ALA A 236 -1.01 12.48 25.29
C ALA A 236 -0.90 10.97 25.03
N TYR A 237 -1.11 10.11 26.03
CA TYR A 237 -1.10 8.66 25.86
C TYR A 237 -2.06 8.18 24.75
N TRP A 238 -3.32 8.63 24.79
CA TRP A 238 -4.33 8.24 23.82
C TRP A 238 -4.08 8.87 22.46
N ARG A 239 -3.65 10.15 22.42
CA ARG A 239 -3.35 10.84 21.16
C ARG A 239 -2.19 10.16 20.42
N VAL A 240 -1.09 9.88 21.11
CA VAL A 240 0.07 9.22 20.51
C VAL A 240 -0.29 7.82 20.04
N ARG A 241 -1.05 7.06 20.83
CA ARG A 241 -1.54 5.74 20.41
C ARG A 241 -2.38 5.82 19.12
N PHE A 242 -3.31 6.76 19.03
CA PHE A 242 -4.12 6.96 17.83
C PHE A 242 -3.27 7.33 16.62
N LEU A 243 -2.39 8.33 16.78
CA LEU A 243 -1.49 8.79 15.73
C LEU A 243 -0.55 7.68 15.25
N ARG A 244 0.00 6.88 16.17
CA ARG A 244 0.88 5.75 15.85
C ARG A 244 0.24 4.79 14.85
N TYR A 245 -0.94 4.28 15.19
CA TYR A 245 -1.62 3.31 14.31
C TYR A 245 -2.13 3.96 13.01
N MET A 246 -2.51 5.24 13.04
CA MET A 246 -2.86 5.98 11.83
C MET A 246 -1.65 6.15 10.90
N THR A 247 -0.49 6.51 11.45
CA THR A 247 0.76 6.64 10.70
C THR A 247 1.20 5.30 10.12
N PHE A 248 1.07 4.19 10.86
CA PHE A 248 1.37 2.85 10.33
C PHE A 248 0.49 2.52 9.13
N ALA A 249 -0.83 2.72 9.25
CA ALA A 249 -1.75 2.49 8.15
C ALA A 249 -1.42 3.36 6.92
N LEU A 250 -1.07 4.64 7.12
CA LEU A 250 -0.66 5.54 6.04
C LEU A 250 0.62 5.09 5.34
N VAL A 251 1.64 4.65 6.11
CA VAL A 251 2.89 4.13 5.56
C VAL A 251 2.64 2.83 4.77
N ASP A 252 1.85 1.91 5.31
CA ASP A 252 1.50 0.65 4.64
C ASP A 252 0.72 0.89 3.34
N MET A 253 -0.30 1.76 3.37
CA MET A 253 -1.05 2.13 2.17
C MET A 253 -0.17 2.82 1.13
N GLY A 254 0.72 3.72 1.56
CA GLY A 254 1.66 4.40 0.67
C GLY A 254 2.63 3.42 0.01
N LEU A 255 3.22 2.50 0.78
CA LEU A 255 4.12 1.48 0.26
C LEU A 255 3.37 0.51 -0.66
N ALA A 256 2.18 0.05 -0.28
CA ALA A 256 1.35 -0.82 -1.12
C ALA A 256 1.02 -0.16 -2.46
N TYR A 257 0.65 1.12 -2.46
CA TYR A 257 0.38 1.87 -3.68
C TYR A 257 1.62 1.96 -4.58
N VAL A 258 2.78 2.32 -4.03
CA VAL A 258 4.03 2.41 -4.79
C VAL A 258 4.42 1.04 -5.35
N LEU A 259 4.34 -0.01 -4.54
CA LEU A 259 4.68 -1.38 -4.93
C LEU A 259 3.75 -1.90 -6.05
N TRP A 260 2.45 -1.65 -5.94
CA TRP A 260 1.48 -1.96 -7.01
C TRP A 260 1.73 -1.15 -8.29
N ALA A 261 1.91 0.17 -8.18
CA ALA A 261 2.06 1.05 -9.33
C ALA A 261 3.36 0.76 -10.11
N THR A 262 4.44 0.44 -9.39
CA THR A 262 5.73 0.14 -10.00
C THR A 262 5.81 -1.29 -10.53
N SER A 263 5.23 -2.27 -9.82
CA SER A 263 5.16 -3.65 -10.31
C SER A 263 4.25 -3.83 -11.52
N THR A 264 3.31 -2.92 -11.79
CA THR A 264 2.41 -2.97 -12.96
C THR A 264 2.88 -2.09 -14.12
N ASN A 265 4.12 -1.56 -14.06
CA ASN A 265 4.71 -0.62 -15.03
C ASN A 265 3.92 0.70 -15.19
N ARG A 266 3.11 1.08 -14.19
CA ARG A 266 2.34 2.34 -14.21
C ARG A 266 3.14 3.54 -13.72
N LEU A 267 4.19 3.29 -12.94
CA LEU A 267 5.06 4.30 -12.33
C LEU A 267 6.51 3.83 -12.44
N PHE A 268 7.43 4.73 -12.82
CA PHE A 268 8.87 4.46 -12.94
C PHE A 268 9.23 3.27 -13.85
N ALA A 269 8.42 2.99 -14.88
CA ALA A 269 8.79 2.00 -15.88
C ALA A 269 10.00 2.51 -16.67
N LYS A 270 11.14 1.85 -16.53
CA LYS A 270 12.28 2.13 -17.40
C LYS A 270 12.05 1.39 -18.72
N PRO A 271 11.97 2.09 -19.87
CA PRO A 271 11.98 1.40 -21.13
C PRO A 271 13.29 0.61 -21.26
N ILE A 272 13.17 -0.62 -21.77
CA ILE A 272 14.32 -1.44 -22.19
C ILE A 272 15.21 -0.54 -23.06
N SER A 273 16.53 -0.54 -22.80
CA SER A 273 17.44 0.32 -23.55
C SER A 273 17.35 0.04 -25.06
N ILE A 274 17.53 1.04 -25.90
CA ILE A 274 17.43 0.87 -27.37
C ILE A 274 18.41 -0.22 -27.83
N ALA A 275 19.61 -0.27 -27.27
CA ALA A 275 20.61 -1.30 -27.54
C ALA A 275 20.10 -2.71 -27.20
N GLU A 276 19.52 -2.89 -26.01
CA GLU A 276 18.97 -4.19 -25.57
C GLU A 276 17.72 -4.58 -26.36
N ARG A 277 16.86 -3.61 -26.75
CA ARG A 277 15.73 -3.87 -27.65
C ARG A 277 16.21 -4.36 -29.02
N ILE A 278 17.24 -3.73 -29.58
CA ILE A 278 17.82 -4.15 -30.86
C ILE A 278 18.42 -5.54 -30.70
N GLU A 279 19.20 -5.79 -29.66
CA GLU A 279 19.81 -7.11 -29.41
C GLU A 279 18.77 -8.22 -29.30
N VAL A 280 17.72 -8.04 -28.49
CA VAL A 280 16.64 -9.02 -28.33
C VAL A 280 15.90 -9.24 -29.65
N THR A 281 15.56 -8.16 -30.36
CA THR A 281 14.84 -8.27 -31.63
C THR A 281 15.68 -8.96 -32.70
N THR A 282 16.95 -8.61 -32.83
CA THR A 282 17.91 -9.24 -33.73
C THR A 282 18.07 -10.72 -33.40
N ARG A 283 18.25 -11.08 -32.13
CA ARG A 283 18.38 -12.47 -31.70
C ARG A 283 17.13 -13.30 -32.01
N THR A 284 15.96 -12.71 -31.83
CA THR A 284 14.68 -13.37 -32.14
C THR A 284 14.50 -13.54 -33.66
N ALA A 285 14.91 -12.54 -34.44
CA ALA A 285 14.91 -12.60 -35.90
C ALA A 285 15.90 -13.65 -36.44
N GLU A 286 17.11 -13.73 -35.88
CA GLU A 286 18.11 -14.75 -36.21
C GLU A 286 17.60 -16.16 -35.90
N ASP A 287 17.01 -16.38 -34.73
CA ASP A 287 16.44 -17.68 -34.36
C ASP A 287 15.30 -18.09 -35.31
N THR A 288 14.44 -17.13 -35.66
CA THR A 288 13.34 -17.35 -36.62
C THR A 288 13.87 -17.66 -38.02
N PHE A 289 14.89 -16.92 -38.47
CA PHE A 289 15.53 -17.14 -39.76
C PHE A 289 16.22 -18.50 -39.84
N ASN A 290 16.92 -18.90 -38.78
CA ASN A 290 17.56 -20.22 -38.68
C ASN A 290 16.52 -21.35 -38.72
N LYS A 291 15.40 -21.19 -38.01
CA LYS A 291 14.26 -22.12 -38.07
C LYS A 291 13.67 -22.20 -39.48
N MET A 292 13.45 -21.08 -40.16
CA MET A 292 12.96 -21.08 -41.55
C MET A 292 13.95 -21.76 -42.50
N ARG A 293 15.24 -21.50 -42.35
CA ARG A 293 16.29 -22.16 -43.16
C ARG A 293 16.32 -23.67 -42.92
N ALA A 294 16.22 -24.10 -41.66
CA ALA A 294 16.12 -25.51 -41.31
C ALA A 294 14.86 -26.16 -41.92
N LEU A 295 13.71 -25.48 -41.85
CA LEU A 295 12.46 -25.92 -42.48
C LEU A 295 12.59 -26.03 -44.00
N GLY A 296 13.27 -25.08 -44.64
CA GLY A 296 13.56 -25.12 -46.08
C GLY A 296 14.49 -26.28 -46.45
N LEU A 297 15.49 -26.58 -45.63
CA LEU A 297 16.37 -27.74 -45.82
C LEU A 297 15.62 -29.06 -45.63
N LEU A 298 14.78 -29.16 -44.60
CA LEU A 298 13.92 -30.32 -44.35
C LEU A 298 12.96 -30.54 -45.52
N THR A 299 12.26 -29.49 -45.97
CA THR A 299 11.33 -29.57 -47.08
C THR A 299 12.02 -30.00 -48.38
N ASN A 300 13.21 -29.46 -48.67
CA ASN A 300 14.01 -29.90 -49.81
C ASN A 300 14.49 -31.35 -49.68
N SER A 301 14.88 -31.77 -48.48
CA SER A 301 15.32 -33.15 -48.23
C SER A 301 14.18 -34.14 -48.42
N VAL A 302 13.00 -33.84 -47.86
CA VAL A 302 11.77 -34.63 -48.06
C VAL A 302 11.35 -34.64 -49.53
N ASN A 303 11.46 -33.52 -50.25
CA ASN A 303 11.13 -33.47 -51.67
C ASN A 303 12.12 -34.24 -52.55
N ARG A 304 13.39 -34.38 -52.14
CA ARG A 304 14.42 -35.09 -52.93
C ARG A 304 14.40 -36.59 -52.69
N ASP A 305 14.12 -37.04 -51.47
CA ASP A 305 14.04 -38.46 -51.12
C ASP A 305 12.65 -39.04 -51.44
N PRO A 306 12.54 -40.03 -52.35
CA PRO A 306 11.25 -40.61 -52.72
C PRO A 306 10.54 -41.33 -51.56
N ALA A 307 11.27 -41.91 -50.60
CA ALA A 307 10.66 -42.59 -49.45
C ALA A 307 10.01 -41.57 -48.50
N LEU A 308 10.72 -40.49 -48.17
CA LEU A 308 10.18 -39.42 -47.32
C LEU A 308 9.03 -38.66 -48.00
N ARG A 309 9.11 -38.46 -49.32
CA ARG A 309 8.03 -37.86 -50.10
C ARG A 309 6.76 -38.71 -50.03
N GLY A 310 6.90 -40.03 -50.17
CA GLY A 310 5.78 -40.98 -50.06
C GLY A 310 5.12 -40.95 -48.68
N VAL A 311 5.91 -40.90 -47.59
CA VAL A 311 5.37 -40.76 -46.23
C VAL A 311 4.60 -39.46 -46.06
N ARG A 312 5.12 -38.34 -46.59
CA ARG A 312 4.43 -37.05 -46.53
C ARG A 312 3.11 -37.07 -47.31
N GLU A 313 3.12 -37.61 -48.52
CA GLU A 313 1.91 -37.73 -49.36
C GLU A 313 0.87 -38.63 -48.70
N GLU A 314 1.29 -39.76 -48.11
CA GLU A 314 0.42 -40.66 -47.36
C GLU A 314 -0.20 -39.98 -46.15
N TYR A 315 0.60 -39.23 -45.38
CA TYR A 315 0.10 -38.45 -44.25
C TYR A 315 -0.98 -37.47 -44.70
N TRP A 316 -0.73 -36.65 -45.73
CA TRP A 316 -1.70 -35.67 -46.20
C TRP A 316 -2.95 -36.31 -46.82
N ARG A 317 -2.80 -37.46 -47.48
CA ARG A 317 -3.93 -38.22 -47.99
C ARG A 317 -4.80 -38.76 -46.85
N THR A 318 -4.17 -39.33 -45.82
CA THR A 318 -4.85 -39.87 -44.64
C THR A 318 -5.54 -38.75 -43.86
N GLU A 319 -4.85 -37.64 -43.62
CA GLU A 319 -5.42 -36.47 -42.94
C GLU A 319 -6.62 -35.92 -43.71
N GLY A 320 -6.53 -35.83 -45.04
CA GLY A 320 -7.64 -35.39 -45.88
C GLY A 320 -8.84 -36.35 -45.81
N GLN A 321 -8.59 -37.66 -45.75
CA GLN A 321 -9.64 -38.68 -45.61
C GLN A 321 -10.29 -38.62 -44.22
N VAL A 322 -9.50 -38.60 -43.15
CA VAL A 322 -9.98 -38.52 -41.76
C VAL A 322 -10.75 -37.21 -41.56
N THR A 323 -10.25 -36.09 -42.08
CA THR A 323 -10.95 -34.80 -42.00
C THR A 323 -12.28 -34.86 -42.75
N ALA A 324 -12.31 -35.45 -43.95
CA ALA A 324 -13.55 -35.61 -44.70
C ALA A 324 -14.57 -36.50 -43.98
N GLU A 325 -14.11 -37.59 -43.36
CA GLU A 325 -14.95 -38.49 -42.55
C GLU A 325 -15.50 -37.78 -41.30
N VAL A 326 -14.66 -37.06 -40.56
CA VAL A 326 -15.06 -36.28 -39.38
C VAL A 326 -16.04 -35.17 -39.75
N VAL A 327 -15.83 -34.49 -40.89
CA VAL A 327 -16.77 -33.47 -41.37
C VAL A 327 -18.10 -34.08 -41.80
N GLN A 328 -18.11 -35.33 -42.29
CA GLN A 328 -19.33 -36.05 -42.68
C GLN A 328 -20.11 -36.64 -41.49
N ASP A 329 -19.52 -36.69 -40.29
CA ASP A 329 -20.23 -37.10 -39.07
C ASP A 329 -21.39 -36.13 -38.80
N GLU A 330 -22.59 -36.70 -38.64
CA GLU A 330 -23.87 -35.99 -38.51
C GLU A 330 -23.83 -34.96 -37.37
N VAL A 331 -23.19 -35.31 -36.25
CA VAL A 331 -23.08 -34.42 -35.08
C VAL A 331 -22.18 -33.22 -35.38
N VAL A 332 -21.10 -33.43 -36.13
CA VAL A 332 -20.14 -32.37 -36.49
C VAL A 332 -20.73 -31.48 -37.59
N THR A 333 -21.41 -32.06 -38.58
CA THR A 333 -22.07 -31.29 -39.64
C THR A 333 -23.19 -30.43 -39.09
N GLU A 334 -23.99 -30.93 -38.13
CA GLU A 334 -25.01 -30.14 -37.45
C GLU A 334 -24.40 -28.94 -36.70
N GLN A 335 -23.29 -29.14 -35.99
CA GLN A 335 -22.59 -28.05 -35.31
C GLN A 335 -21.98 -27.04 -36.29
N ILE A 336 -21.35 -27.50 -37.37
CA ILE A 336 -20.80 -26.62 -38.42
C ILE A 336 -21.93 -25.80 -39.05
N ASN A 337 -23.06 -26.44 -39.41
CA ASN A 337 -24.22 -25.76 -39.98
C ASN A 337 -24.88 -24.79 -38.98
N ALA A 338 -24.92 -25.13 -37.69
CA ALA A 338 -25.40 -24.24 -36.62
C ALA A 338 -24.50 -23.01 -36.42
N VAL A 339 -23.19 -23.14 -36.64
CA VAL A 339 -22.25 -22.02 -36.58
C VAL A 339 -22.32 -21.18 -37.87
N ILE A 340 -22.37 -21.81 -39.04
CA ILE A 340 -22.48 -21.12 -40.35
C ILE A 340 -23.80 -20.34 -40.44
N SER A 341 -24.92 -20.91 -40.00
CA SER A 341 -26.21 -20.21 -39.98
C SER A 341 -26.26 -19.02 -39.02
N ARG A 342 -25.33 -18.94 -38.07
CA ARG A 342 -25.17 -17.82 -37.14
C ARG A 342 -24.06 -16.85 -37.54
N LEU A 343 -23.27 -17.17 -38.57
CA LEU A 343 -22.21 -16.32 -39.10
C LEU A 343 -22.80 -15.33 -40.11
N ASP A 344 -22.62 -14.04 -39.85
CA ASP A 344 -22.92 -12.97 -40.79
C ASP A 344 -21.80 -12.89 -41.85
N MET A 345 -22.07 -13.47 -43.04
CA MET A 345 -21.09 -13.53 -44.13
C MET A 345 -20.71 -12.14 -44.67
N GLY A 346 -21.61 -11.15 -44.61
CA GLY A 346 -21.32 -9.78 -45.06
C GLY A 346 -20.38 -9.06 -44.09
N SER A 347 -20.56 -9.27 -42.78
CA SER A 347 -19.61 -8.83 -41.76
C SER A 347 -18.23 -9.48 -41.95
N LEU A 348 -18.19 -10.76 -42.33
CA LEU A 348 -16.95 -11.51 -42.49
C LEU A 348 -16.14 -11.01 -43.70
N GLU A 349 -16.78 -10.78 -44.85
CA GLU A 349 -16.13 -10.22 -46.04
C GLU A 349 -15.53 -8.84 -45.77
N GLY A 350 -16.28 -7.97 -45.07
CA GLY A 350 -15.78 -6.65 -44.67
C GLY A 350 -14.54 -6.75 -43.77
N ARG A 351 -14.53 -7.67 -42.80
CA ARG A 351 -13.39 -7.90 -41.90
C ARG A 351 -12.18 -8.50 -42.62
N VAL A 352 -12.38 -9.37 -43.61
CA VAL A 352 -11.28 -9.92 -44.41
C VAL A 352 -10.66 -8.81 -45.28
N GLY A 353 -11.48 -7.96 -45.88
CA GLY A 353 -11.01 -6.76 -46.60
C GLY A 353 -10.17 -5.85 -45.69
N GLU A 354 -10.68 -5.54 -44.50
CA GLU A 354 -9.99 -4.69 -43.52
C GLU A 354 -8.64 -5.28 -43.04
N VAL A 355 -8.58 -6.61 -42.85
CA VAL A 355 -7.33 -7.29 -42.49
C VAL A 355 -6.35 -7.33 -43.65
N ALA A 356 -6.82 -7.59 -44.88
CA ALA A 356 -5.98 -7.59 -46.07
C ALA A 356 -5.40 -6.19 -46.34
N ASP A 357 -6.24 -5.16 -46.25
CA ASP A 357 -5.84 -3.76 -46.38
C ASP A 357 -4.87 -3.35 -45.26
N GLY A 358 -5.07 -3.84 -44.03
CA GLY A 358 -4.16 -3.62 -42.91
C GLY A 358 -2.79 -4.28 -43.09
N ILE A 359 -2.73 -5.49 -43.66
CA ILE A 359 -1.47 -6.18 -43.96
C ILE A 359 -0.74 -5.47 -45.10
N LEU A 360 -1.45 -5.08 -46.16
CA LEU A 360 -0.88 -4.33 -47.28
C LEU A 360 -0.34 -2.97 -46.84
N ALA A 361 -1.09 -2.22 -46.03
CA ALA A 361 -0.65 -0.96 -45.44
C ALA A 361 0.60 -1.14 -44.55
N GLY A 362 0.67 -2.24 -43.79
CA GLY A 362 1.85 -2.60 -43.02
C GLY A 362 3.08 -2.86 -43.89
N ILE A 363 2.92 -3.57 -45.01
CA ILE A 363 4.00 -3.85 -45.97
C ILE A 363 4.46 -2.57 -46.68
N ASP A 364 3.54 -1.70 -47.09
CA ASP A 364 3.87 -0.43 -47.74
C ASP A 364 4.60 0.52 -46.78
N SER A 365 4.24 0.53 -45.50
CA SER A 365 4.93 1.32 -44.48
C SER A 365 6.39 0.88 -44.24
N LEU A 366 6.70 -0.40 -44.47
CA LEU A 366 8.06 -0.95 -44.40
C LEU A 366 8.90 -0.64 -45.64
N ARG A 367 8.27 -0.21 -46.74
CA ARG A 367 8.95 0.13 -48.01
C ARG A 367 9.29 1.62 -48.14
N ALA A 368 8.63 2.46 -47.34
CA ALA A 368 8.76 3.92 -47.35
C ALA A 368 9.66 4.50 -46.23
N GLY A 369 10.17 3.66 -45.33
CA GLY A 369 11.24 3.99 -44.38
C GLY A 369 12.52 3.28 -44.75
#